data_AF-A0A0B6ZLQ2-F1
#
_entry.id   AF-A0A0B6ZLQ2-F1
#
_cell.length_a   1.000
_cell.length_b   1.000
_cell.length_c   1.000
_cell.angle_alpha   90.00
_cell.angle_beta   90.00
_cell.angle_gamma   90.00
#
_symmetry.space_group_name_H-M   'P 1'
#
loop_
_entity.id
_entity.type
_entity.pdbx_description
1 polymer ?
#
loop_
_entity_poly.entity_id
_entity_poly.type
_entity_poly.pdbx_seq_one_letter_code
_entity_poly.pdbx_strand_id
1 'polypeptide(L)'
;QKCQKLSDNTDAQEFYTWCQEEDLRHAKTLLLLFSLSHLVLLYHPGSTFDLSYLKLFRILDTLRSKLQHHMEEALKVVPGISKEWVSFGRVCTPRMLLFFESPAIDIQPEEIECSYPKTTKKPTPMKKLQLSMEDMIYR
;
A
#
# COMPACT_ATOMS: atom_id res chain seq x y z
N GLN A 1 5.91 18.35 17.78
CA GLN A 1 5.38 18.49 19.16
C GLN A 1 5.19 17.16 19.90
N LYS A 2 4.96 15.99 19.25
CA LYS A 2 4.86 14.70 19.98
C LYS A 2 6.21 14.06 20.35
N CYS A 3 7.23 14.17 19.51
CA CYS A 3 8.57 13.63 19.79
C CYS A 3 9.25 14.25 21.02
N GLN A 4 8.82 15.45 21.42
CA GLN A 4 9.39 16.19 22.55
C GLN A 4 8.76 15.78 23.89
N LYS A 5 7.64 15.03 23.88
CA LYS A 5 7.04 14.44 25.07
C LYS A 5 7.63 13.07 25.44
N LEU A 6 8.37 12.46 24.51
CA LEU A 6 9.02 11.16 24.70
C LEU A 6 10.45 11.26 25.25
N SER A 7 11.08 12.45 25.20
CA SER A 7 12.44 12.65 25.69
C SER A 7 12.52 12.74 27.22
N ASP A 8 11.38 12.98 27.88
CA ASP A 8 11.30 13.11 29.33
C ASP A 8 11.01 11.73 29.94
N ASN A 9 12.08 10.95 30.13
CA ASN A 9 12.17 9.87 31.11
C ASN A 9 11.19 8.69 30.93
N THR A 10 10.98 8.23 29.69
CA THR A 10 10.15 7.04 29.40
C THR A 10 11.01 5.77 29.48
N ASP A 11 10.54 4.77 30.23
CA ASP A 11 11.18 3.44 30.29
C ASP A 11 11.16 2.78 28.90
N ALA A 12 12.20 2.00 28.56
CA ALA A 12 12.32 1.37 27.24
C ALA A 12 11.10 0.48 26.91
N GLN A 13 10.49 -0.08 27.96
CA GLN A 13 9.27 -0.87 27.86
C GLN A 13 8.05 -0.03 27.46
N GLU A 14 7.87 1.16 28.04
CA GLU A 14 6.76 2.06 27.72
C GLU A 14 6.87 2.55 26.26
N PHE A 15 8.08 2.85 25.79
CA PHE A 15 8.32 3.21 24.39
C PHE A 15 7.94 2.08 23.41
N TYR A 16 8.31 0.84 23.73
CA TYR A 16 7.96 -0.32 22.90
C TYR A 16 6.45 -0.53 22.83
N THR A 17 5.75 -0.44 23.97
CA THR A 17 4.29 -0.56 23.99
C THR A 17 3.61 0.52 23.17
N TRP A 18 4.11 1.76 23.22
CA TRP A 18 3.59 2.86 22.42
C TRP A 18 3.78 2.63 20.92
N CYS A 19 4.97 2.20 20.48
CA CYS A 19 5.22 1.85 19.08
C CYS A 19 4.25 0.75 18.61
N GLN A 20 4.05 -0.29 19.41
CA GLN A 20 3.15 -1.39 19.09
C GLN A 20 1.69 -0.93 18.97
N GLU A 21 1.24 0.00 19.80
CA GLU A 21 -0.11 0.58 19.71
C GLU A 21 -0.32 1.40 18.43
N GLU A 22 0.67 2.19 18.02
CA GLU A 22 0.60 2.95 16.77
C GLU A 22 0.64 2.02 15.56
N ASP A 23 1.49 1.00 15.55
CA ASP A 23 1.52 -0.02 14.50
C ASP A 23 0.18 -0.75 14.38
N LEU A 24 -0.42 -1.11 15.52
CA LEU A 24 -1.74 -1.73 15.55
C LEU A 24 -2.82 -0.79 15.01
N ARG A 25 -2.78 0.49 15.37
CA ARG A 25 -3.72 1.50 14.86
C ARG A 25 -3.57 1.69 13.36
N HIS A 26 -2.34 1.71 12.86
CA HIS A 26 -2.04 1.80 11.45
C HIS A 26 -2.57 0.58 10.69
N ALA A 27 -2.30 -0.63 11.18
CA ALA A 27 -2.80 -1.87 10.58
C ALA A 27 -4.34 -1.93 10.55
N LYS A 28 -5.03 -1.52 11.62
CA LYS A 28 -6.50 -1.45 11.66
C LYS A 28 -7.06 -0.49 10.61
N THR A 29 -6.45 0.69 10.50
CA THR A 29 -6.86 1.71 9.52
C THR A 29 -6.67 1.21 8.10
N LEU A 30 -5.53 0.57 7.84
CA LEU A 30 -5.20 0.02 6.53
C LEU A 30 -6.11 -1.16 6.15
N LEU A 31 -6.46 -2.02 7.11
CA LEU A 31 -7.45 -3.08 6.91
C LEU A 31 -8.82 -2.51 6.50
N LEU A 32 -9.29 -1.47 7.21
CA LEU A 32 -10.54 -0.80 6.87
C LEU A 32 -10.49 -0.19 5.46
N LEU A 33 -9.36 0.45 5.10
CA LEU A 33 -9.15 1.02 3.78
C LEU A 33 -9.26 -0.06 2.69
N PHE A 34 -8.66 -1.23 2.89
CA PHE A 34 -8.76 -2.35 1.95
C PHE A 34 -10.16 -2.97 1.87
N SER A 35 -10.97 -2.90 2.92
CA SER A 35 -12.34 -3.43 2.90
C SER A 35 -13.34 -2.52 2.18
N LEU A 36 -13.10 -1.20 2.17
CA LEU A 36 -14.03 -0.20 1.63
C LEU A 36 -13.60 0.39 0.27
N SER A 37 -12.36 0.20 -0.15
CA SER A 37 -11.81 0.83 -1.36
C SER A 37 -11.83 -0.09 -2.58
N HIS A 38 -11.88 0.51 -3.77
CA HIS A 38 -11.62 -0.18 -5.04
C HIS A 38 -10.18 -0.02 -5.51
N LEU A 39 -9.54 1.09 -5.13
CA LEU A 39 -8.18 1.46 -5.48
C LEU A 39 -7.48 1.95 -4.22
N VAL A 40 -6.25 1.50 -4.00
CA VAL A 40 -5.39 1.95 -2.89
C VAL A 40 -4.05 2.36 -3.47
N LEU A 41 -3.66 3.62 -3.25
CA LEU A 41 -2.38 4.16 -3.70
C LEU A 41 -1.39 4.15 -2.53
N LEU A 42 -0.29 3.42 -2.66
CA LEU A 42 0.83 3.44 -1.73
C LEU A 42 1.91 4.36 -2.28
N TYR A 43 2.18 5.45 -1.56
CA TYR A 43 3.27 6.37 -1.86
C TYR A 43 4.53 5.95 -1.11
N HIS A 44 5.66 5.86 -1.81
CA HIS A 44 6.97 5.67 -1.21
C HIS A 44 7.96 6.74 -1.75
N PRO A 45 8.60 7.53 -0.87
CA PRO A 45 9.51 8.62 -1.29
C PRO A 45 10.86 8.12 -1.84
N GLY A 46 11.10 6.82 -1.88
CA GLY A 46 12.32 6.22 -2.41
C GLY A 46 12.14 5.62 -3.81
N SER A 47 13.26 5.38 -4.49
CA SER A 47 13.30 4.71 -5.80
C SER A 47 13.32 3.18 -5.71
N THR A 48 13.21 2.63 -4.51
CA THR A 48 13.31 1.19 -4.21
C THR A 48 12.07 0.73 -3.47
N PHE A 49 11.60 -0.48 -3.78
CA PHE A 49 10.48 -1.07 -3.04
C PHE A 49 10.95 -1.62 -1.69
N ASP A 50 10.25 -1.25 -0.61
CA ASP A 50 10.53 -1.78 0.72
C ASP A 50 9.78 -3.10 0.97
N LEU A 51 10.54 -4.14 1.29
CA LEU A 51 10.04 -5.47 1.64
C LEU A 51 9.21 -5.48 2.94
N SER A 52 9.32 -4.45 3.78
CA SER A 52 8.49 -4.29 4.98
C SER A 52 7.00 -4.25 4.65
N TYR A 53 6.62 -3.64 3.52
CA TYR A 53 5.23 -3.60 3.07
C TYR A 53 4.66 -4.99 2.77
N LEU A 54 5.47 -5.89 2.19
CA LEU A 54 5.03 -7.28 1.95
C LEU A 54 4.71 -8.00 3.26
N LYS A 55 5.54 -7.81 4.29
CA LYS A 55 5.28 -8.38 5.62
C LYS A 55 3.98 -7.82 6.19
N LEU A 56 3.78 -6.51 6.09
CA LEU A 56 2.55 -5.85 6.54
C LEU A 56 1.32 -6.39 5.80
N PHE A 57 1.36 -6.53 4.47
CA PHE A 57 0.23 -7.06 3.70
C PHE A 57 -0.08 -8.53 4.03
N ARG A 58 0.93 -9.37 4.27
CA ARG A 58 0.71 -10.75 4.74
C ARG A 58 0.05 -10.80 6.12
N ILE A 59 0.47 -9.94 7.04
CA ILE A 59 -0.14 -9.81 8.37
C ILE A 59 -1.59 -9.36 8.21
N LEU A 60 -1.86 -8.36 7.36
CA LEU A 60 -3.20 -7.86 7.10
C LEU A 60 -4.12 -8.91 6.49
N ASP A 61 -3.66 -9.72 5.53
CA ASP A 61 -4.48 -10.78 4.95
C ASP A 61 -4.80 -11.89 5.96
N THR A 62 -3.84 -12.19 6.85
CA THR A 62 -4.07 -13.10 7.98
C THR A 62 -5.11 -12.54 8.95
N LEU A 63 -5.00 -11.25 9.30
CA LEU A 63 -5.96 -10.56 10.18
C LEU A 63 -7.35 -10.49 9.55
N ARG A 64 -7.42 -10.16 8.25
CA ARG A 64 -8.65 -10.14 7.47
C ARG A 64 -9.37 -11.48 7.54
N SER A 65 -8.66 -12.58 7.30
CA SER A 65 -9.23 -13.93 7.33
C SER A 65 -9.77 -14.29 8.71
N LYS A 66 -9.11 -13.86 9.79
CA LYS A 66 -9.59 -14.07 11.17
C LYS A 66 -10.82 -13.22 11.52
N LEU A 67 -10.90 -12.00 10.97
CA LEU A 67 -11.99 -11.07 11.22
C LEU A 67 -13.18 -11.26 10.27
N GLN A 68 -13.03 -12.09 9.24
CA GLN A 68 -14.04 -12.34 8.21
C GLN A 68 -15.41 -12.66 8.80
N HIS A 69 -15.47 -13.60 9.75
CA HIS A 69 -16.74 -13.98 10.38
C HIS A 69 -17.40 -12.83 11.16
N HIS A 70 -16.61 -12.07 11.92
CA HIS A 70 -17.10 -10.91 12.68
C HIS A 70 -17.57 -9.78 11.74
N MET A 71 -16.89 -9.59 10.61
CA MET A 71 -17.30 -8.62 9.58
C MET A 71 -18.60 -9.04 8.90
N GLU A 72 -18.77 -10.32 8.58
CA GLU A 72 -20.03 -10.86 8.04
C GLU A 72 -21.20 -10.61 8.99
N GLU A 73 -21.04 -10.88 10.28
CA GLU A 73 -22.07 -10.64 11.28
C GLU A 73 -22.41 -9.15 11.41
N ALA A 74 -21.40 -8.28 11.46
CA ALA A 74 -21.60 -6.84 11.52
C ALA A 74 -22.32 -6.30 10.27
N LEU A 75 -21.95 -6.77 9.08
CA LEU A 75 -22.54 -6.32 7.81
C LEU A 75 -23.96 -6.85 7.60
N LYS A 76 -24.33 -8.02 8.15
CA LYS A 76 -25.70 -8.55 8.08
C LYS A 76 -26.74 -7.65 8.74
N VAL A 77 -26.34 -6.88 9.75
CA VAL A 77 -27.23 -5.95 10.47
C VAL A 77 -27.52 -4.69 9.64
N VAL A 78 -26.69 -4.38 8.65
CA VAL A 78 -26.81 -3.15 7.85
C VAL A 78 -27.80 -3.37 6.69
N PRO A 79 -28.90 -2.60 6.62
CA PRO A 79 -29.85 -2.72 5.53
C PRO A 79 -29.27 -2.19 4.22
N GLY A 80 -29.59 -2.85 3.09
CA GLY A 80 -29.24 -2.39 1.74
C GLY A 80 -27.87 -2.85 1.21
N ILE A 81 -27.14 -3.70 1.94
CA ILE A 81 -25.87 -4.28 1.48
C ILE A 81 -26.10 -5.54 0.63
N SER A 82 -25.34 -5.67 -0.47
CA SER A 82 -25.35 -6.87 -1.33
C SER A 82 -24.89 -8.11 -0.57
N LYS A 83 -25.49 -9.26 -0.87
CA LYS A 83 -25.12 -10.57 -0.29
C LYS A 83 -23.64 -10.91 -0.52
N GLU A 84 -23.07 -10.48 -1.64
CA GLU A 84 -21.65 -10.69 -1.96
C GLU A 84 -20.74 -9.86 -1.04
N TRP A 85 -21.07 -8.58 -0.80
CA TRP A 85 -20.31 -7.74 0.10
C TRP A 85 -20.33 -8.32 1.53
N VAL A 86 -21.48 -8.81 1.98
CA VAL A 86 -21.58 -9.52 3.26
C VAL A 86 -20.66 -10.75 3.25
N SER A 87 -20.79 -11.65 2.27
CA SER A 87 -20.02 -12.90 2.22
C SER A 87 -18.50 -12.70 2.09
N PHE A 88 -18.04 -11.63 1.46
CA PHE A 88 -16.61 -11.35 1.31
C PHE A 88 -16.06 -10.41 2.39
N GLY A 89 -16.93 -9.82 3.22
CA GLY A 89 -16.54 -8.83 4.24
C GLY A 89 -15.94 -7.54 3.65
N ARG A 90 -16.06 -7.32 2.33
CA ARG A 90 -15.47 -6.19 1.59
C ARG A 90 -16.25 -5.88 0.32
N VAL A 91 -16.16 -4.64 -0.16
CA VAL A 91 -16.86 -4.18 -1.37
C VAL A 91 -16.33 -4.88 -2.62
N CYS A 92 -15.00 -4.99 -2.73
CA CYS A 92 -14.31 -5.69 -3.81
C CYS A 92 -12.89 -6.06 -3.37
N THR A 93 -12.14 -6.73 -4.25
CA THR A 93 -10.68 -6.87 -4.06
C THR A 93 -10.01 -5.57 -4.56
N PRO A 94 -9.48 -4.71 -3.67
CA PRO A 94 -8.89 -3.44 -4.06
C PRO A 94 -7.65 -3.64 -4.94
N ARG A 95 -7.50 -2.82 -5.98
CA ARG A 95 -6.28 -2.76 -6.79
C ARG A 95 -5.28 -1.83 -6.11
N MET A 96 -4.09 -2.35 -5.83
CA MET A 96 -3.01 -1.57 -5.24
C MET A 96 -2.15 -0.94 -6.33
N LEU A 97 -1.97 0.38 -6.24
CA LEU A 97 -1.07 1.15 -7.09
C LEU A 97 0.11 1.62 -6.24
N LEU A 98 1.32 1.47 -6.76
CA LEU A 98 2.54 1.86 -6.08
C LEU A 98 3.12 3.09 -6.78
N PHE A 99 3.27 4.18 -6.05
CA PHE A 99 3.88 5.40 -6.53
C PHE A 99 5.22 5.60 -5.84
N PHE A 100 6.27 5.63 -6.63
CA PHE A 100 7.63 5.89 -6.17
C PHE A 100 8.03 7.28 -6.63
N GLU A 101 8.54 8.08 -5.70
CA GLU A 101 9.13 9.36 -6.06
C GLU A 101 10.38 9.10 -6.91
N SER A 102 10.43 9.72 -8.10
CA SER A 102 11.60 9.60 -8.95
C SER A 102 12.78 10.25 -8.24
N PRO A 103 13.93 9.57 -8.08
CA PRO A 103 15.14 10.30 -7.81
C PRO A 103 15.32 11.28 -8.97
N ALA A 104 15.95 12.42 -8.74
CA ALA A 104 16.27 13.41 -9.77
C ALA A 104 17.24 12.79 -10.81
N ILE A 105 16.72 11.89 -11.64
CA ILE A 105 17.34 11.42 -12.85
C ILE A 105 17.09 12.55 -13.82
N ASP A 106 18.17 13.19 -14.27
CA ASP A 106 18.15 14.24 -15.28
C ASP A 106 17.39 13.71 -16.51
N ILE A 107 16.10 14.04 -16.59
CA ILE A 107 15.27 13.73 -17.73
C ILE A 107 15.69 14.75 -18.78
N GLN A 108 16.73 14.45 -19.55
CA GLN A 108 16.96 15.21 -20.76
C GLN A 108 15.69 15.05 -21.62
N PRO A 109 14.98 16.14 -21.95
CA PRO A 109 13.87 16.05 -22.86
C PRO A 109 14.44 15.65 -24.21
N GLU A 110 14.16 14.43 -24.66
CA GLU A 110 14.44 14.04 -26.05
C GLU A 110 13.68 15.03 -26.94
N GLU A 111 14.44 15.84 -27.67
CA GLU A 111 13.92 16.80 -28.65
C GLU A 111 12.96 16.08 -29.60
N ILE A 112 11.78 16.67 -29.79
CA ILE A 112 10.73 16.15 -30.66
C ILE A 112 11.20 16.35 -32.11
N GLU A 113 11.95 15.39 -32.65
CA GLU A 113 12.16 15.30 -34.10
C GLU A 113 11.03 14.51 -34.75
N CYS A 114 10.23 15.21 -35.54
CA CYS A 114 9.15 14.66 -36.35
C CYS A 114 9.69 13.73 -37.46
N SER A 115 9.50 12.41 -37.32
CA SER A 115 9.53 11.47 -38.46
C SER A 115 8.86 10.12 -38.11
N TYR A 116 7.96 9.65 -38.97
CA TYR A 116 7.16 8.42 -38.84
C TYR A 116 7.96 7.12 -39.20
N PRO A 117 7.38 5.90 -39.17
CA PRO A 117 7.38 4.98 -38.03
C PRO A 117 8.16 3.67 -38.33
N LYS A 118 9.15 3.31 -37.51
CA LYS A 118 9.73 1.94 -37.52
C LYS A 118 10.07 1.46 -36.10
N THR A 119 9.37 0.39 -35.70
CA THR A 119 9.75 -0.77 -34.86
C THR A 119 10.73 -0.57 -33.69
N THR A 120 10.25 -0.97 -32.50
CA THR A 120 11.01 -1.28 -31.26
C THR A 120 11.84 -0.13 -30.66
N LYS A 121 11.16 0.94 -30.20
CA LYS A 121 11.77 1.92 -29.30
C LYS A 121 12.27 1.19 -28.04
N LYS A 122 13.59 1.16 -27.84
CA LYS A 122 14.22 0.63 -26.61
C LYS A 122 13.56 1.32 -25.41
N PRO A 123 13.16 0.58 -24.35
CA PRO A 123 12.48 1.19 -23.22
C PRO A 123 13.38 2.26 -22.60
N THR A 124 12.81 3.44 -22.36
CA THR A 124 13.49 4.54 -21.67
C THR A 124 14.00 4.04 -20.31
N PRO A 125 15.08 4.63 -19.75
CA PRO A 125 15.58 4.24 -18.43
C PRO A 125 14.48 4.16 -17.35
N MET A 126 13.51 5.08 -17.38
CA MET A 126 12.32 5.03 -16.50
C MET A 126 11.43 3.82 -16.75
N LYS A 127 11.12 3.46 -18.01
CA LYS A 127 10.32 2.27 -18.32
C LYS A 127 11.03 0.98 -17.91
N LYS A 128 12.36 0.92 -18.04
CA LYS A 128 13.15 -0.24 -17.55
C LYS A 128 13.08 -0.35 -16.03
N LEU A 129 13.18 0.79 -15.32
CA LEU A 129 13.04 0.83 -13.87
C LEU A 129 11.64 0.38 -13.44
N GLN A 130 10.58 0.92 -14.07
CA GLN A 130 9.20 0.53 -13.80
C GLN A 130 9.00 -0.99 -13.97
N LEU A 131 9.42 -1.56 -15.11
CA LEU A 131 9.31 -2.99 -15.36
C LEU A 131 10.10 -3.82 -14.34
N SER A 132 11.31 -3.37 -13.99
CA SER A 132 12.12 -4.05 -12.96
C SER A 132 11.47 -4.01 -11.58
N MET A 133 10.76 -2.94 -11.23
CA MET A 133 10.03 -2.82 -9.97
C MET A 133 8.78 -3.70 -9.98
N GLU A 134 8.01 -3.69 -11.07
CA GLU A 134 6.87 -4.58 -11.25
C GLU A 134 7.29 -6.04 -11.10
N ASP A 135 8.36 -6.47 -11.78
CA ASP A 135 8.91 -7.82 -11.66
C ASP A 135 9.33 -8.16 -10.23
N MET A 136 9.83 -7.20 -9.45
CA MET A 136 10.18 -7.40 -8.04
C MET A 136 8.95 -7.57 -7.16
N ILE A 137 7.86 -6.86 -7.45
CA ILE A 137 6.62 -6.89 -6.66
C ILE A 137 5.80 -8.16 -6.96
N TYR A 138 5.82 -8.64 -8.21
CA TYR A 138 5.07 -9.82 -8.64
C TYR A 138 5.74 -11.15 -8.31
N ARG A 139 7.04 -11.17 -8.00
CA ARG A 139 7.79 -12.36 -7.58
C ARG A 139 7.65 -12.62 -6.08
#